data_AF-A0A3M3ZQM2-F1
#
_entry.id   AF-A0A3M3ZQM2-F1
#
_cell.length_a   1.000
_cell.length_b   1.000
_cell.length_c   1.000
_cell.angle_alpha   90.00
_cell.angle_beta   90.00
_cell.angle_gamma   90.00
#
_symmetry.space_group_name_H-M   'P 1'
#
loop_
_entity.id
_entity.type
_entity.pdbx_description
1 polymer ?
#
loop_
_entity_poly.entity_id
_entity_poly.type
_entity_poly.pdbx_seq_one_letter_code
_entity_poly.pdbx_strand_id
1 'polypeptide(L)'
;MRVFESGSILLYLAEQFSSFLPADLAGRTETLNWLFWQMGAAPYLGGGFGHFYAYAPEKLEYPINRFAMEAKRQLDVLDRRLAQHRYLAGDTYTIADIAVWP
;
A
#
# COMPACT_ATOMS: atom_id res chain seq x y z
N MET A 1 9.90 -23.10 7.33
CA MET A 1 8.76 -22.18 7.48
C MET A 1 8.33 -21.74 6.08
N ARG A 2 7.03 -21.66 5.79
CA ARG A 2 6.52 -21.13 4.50
C ARG A 2 5.93 -19.74 4.77
N VAL A 3 6.29 -18.76 3.96
CA VAL A 3 5.78 -17.37 4.04
C VAL A 3 5.11 -17.02 2.71
N PHE A 4 3.89 -16.48 2.76
CA PHE A 4 3.08 -16.06 1.60
C PHE A 4 2.35 -14.76 1.97
N GLU A 5 1.73 -14.08 0.99
CA GLU A 5 1.36 -12.65 1.03
C GLU A 5 2.59 -11.73 1.02
N SER A 6 2.61 -10.78 0.08
CA SER A 6 3.76 -9.89 -0.10
C SER A 6 4.05 -9.05 1.15
N GLY A 7 3.02 -8.57 1.85
CA GLY A 7 3.21 -7.85 3.12
C GLY A 7 3.79 -8.72 4.23
N SER A 8 3.39 -9.99 4.32
CA SER A 8 3.96 -10.93 5.30
C SER A 8 5.41 -11.28 4.97
N ILE A 9 5.75 -11.45 3.69
CA ILE A 9 7.12 -11.69 3.22
C ILE A 9 8.01 -10.48 3.56
N LEU A 10 7.55 -9.25 3.28
CA LEU A 10 8.29 -8.03 3.60
C LEU A 10 8.52 -7.89 5.11
N LEU A 11 7.48 -8.11 5.92
CA LEU A 11 7.60 -8.05 7.37
C LEU A 11 8.59 -9.11 7.91
N TYR A 12 8.47 -10.35 7.43
CA TYR A 12 9.38 -11.43 7.81
C TYR A 12 10.85 -11.10 7.50
N LEU A 13 11.13 -10.60 6.29
CA LEU A 13 12.49 -10.23 5.90
C LEU A 13 13.01 -9.03 6.70
N ALA A 14 12.16 -8.02 6.95
CA ALA A 14 12.53 -6.85 7.73
C ALA A 14 12.90 -7.21 9.17
N GLU A 15 12.17 -8.14 9.80
CA GLU A 15 12.48 -8.64 11.13
C GLU A 15 13.74 -9.51 11.13
N GLN A 16 13.86 -10.44 10.19
CA GLN A 16 14.99 -11.36 10.10
C GLN A 16 16.34 -10.64 9.93
N PHE A 17 16.34 -9.54 9.18
CA PHE A 17 17.56 -8.77 8.88
C PHE A 17 17.62 -7.41 9.58
N SER A 18 16.67 -7.12 10.48
CA SER A 18 16.60 -5.86 11.25
C SER A 18 16.77 -4.61 10.36
N SER A 19 16.10 -4.61 9.20
CA SER A 19 16.27 -3.60 8.16
C SER A 19 14.93 -3.15 7.62
N PHE A 20 14.81 -1.86 7.26
CA PHE A 20 13.60 -1.26 6.67
C PHE A 20 12.34 -1.32 7.55
N LEU A 21 12.50 -1.57 8.85
CA LEU A 21 11.45 -1.49 9.86
C LEU A 21 12.08 -0.92 11.15
N PRO A 22 11.62 0.25 11.64
CA PRO A 22 12.15 0.84 12.86
C PRO A 22 11.99 -0.09 14.07
N ALA A 23 12.95 -0.04 14.99
CA ALA A 23 12.94 -0.85 16.21
C ALA A 23 12.14 -0.20 17.35
N ASP A 24 12.00 1.13 17.33
CA ASP A 24 11.17 1.83 18.31
C ASP A 24 9.68 1.57 18.03
N LEU A 25 8.89 1.52 19.10
CA LEU A 25 7.48 1.13 19.01
C LEU A 25 6.67 2.08 18.13
N ALA A 26 6.97 3.37 18.15
CA ALA A 26 6.22 4.37 17.40
C ALA A 26 6.47 4.23 15.89
N GLY A 27 7.73 4.25 15.46
CA GLY A 27 8.12 4.09 14.06
C GLY A 27 7.71 2.73 13.49
N ARG A 28 7.84 1.66 14.28
CA ARG A 28 7.35 0.32 13.90
C ARG A 28 5.84 0.33 13.66
N THR A 29 5.08 0.88 14.61
CA THR A 29 3.61 0.92 14.51
C THR A 29 3.17 1.72 13.29
N GLU A 30 3.78 2.89 13.05
CA GLU A 30 3.44 3.71 11.89
C GLU A 30 3.78 3.01 10.57
N THR A 31 4.93 2.34 10.49
CA THR A 31 5.29 1.53 9.32
C THR A 31 4.25 0.43 9.06
N LEU A 32 3.83 -0.28 10.10
CA LEU A 32 2.83 -1.34 9.96
C LEU A 32 1.45 -0.79 9.58
N ASN A 33 1.05 0.38 10.10
CA ASN A 33 -0.21 1.03 9.69
C ASN A 33 -0.26 1.22 8.16
N TRP A 34 0.81 1.74 7.57
CA TRP A 34 0.89 1.96 6.12
C TRP A 34 1.03 0.67 5.31
N LEU A 35 1.77 -0.32 5.82
CA LEU A 35 1.86 -1.63 5.18
C LEU A 35 0.48 -2.32 5.13
N PHE A 36 -0.26 -2.35 6.24
CA PHE A 36 -1.59 -2.95 6.28
C PHE A 36 -2.62 -2.12 5.50
N TRP A 37 -2.50 -0.80 5.49
CA TRP A 37 -3.28 0.05 4.59
C TRP A 37 -3.06 -0.37 3.13
N GLN A 38 -1.82 -0.57 2.69
CA GLN A 38 -1.51 -0.96 1.32
C GLN A 38 -2.08 -2.34 0.98
N MET A 39 -1.95 -3.33 1.88
CA MET A 39 -2.54 -4.67 1.71
C MET A 39 -4.07 -4.62 1.53
N GLY A 40 -4.75 -3.70 2.24
CA GLY A 40 -6.19 -3.50 2.10
C GLY A 40 -6.61 -2.64 0.91
N ALA A 41 -5.75 -1.72 0.47
CA ALA A 41 -6.04 -0.75 -0.59
C ALA A 41 -5.81 -1.32 -2.00
N ALA A 42 -4.69 -2.04 -2.20
CA ALA A 42 -4.28 -2.55 -3.51
C ALA A 42 -5.35 -3.40 -4.24
N PRO A 43 -6.17 -4.23 -3.55
CA PRO A 43 -7.27 -4.95 -4.22
C PRO A 43 -8.30 -4.04 -4.90
N TYR A 44 -8.55 -2.84 -4.39
CA TYR A 44 -9.44 -1.86 -5.04
C TYR A 44 -8.79 -1.23 -6.27
N LEU A 45 -7.47 -1.00 -6.24
CA LEU A 45 -6.74 -0.44 -7.37
C LEU A 45 -6.60 -1.47 -8.51
N GLY A 46 -6.14 -2.69 -8.22
CA GLY A 46 -5.93 -3.72 -9.24
C GLY A 46 -7.20 -4.50 -9.58
N GLY A 47 -7.82 -5.14 -8.57
CA GLY A 47 -9.00 -5.99 -8.74
C GLY A 47 -10.30 -5.22 -8.96
N GLY A 48 -10.35 -3.95 -8.55
CA GLY A 48 -11.44 -3.02 -8.87
C GLY A 48 -11.13 -2.19 -10.12
N PHE A 49 -10.44 -1.07 -9.93
CA PHE A 49 -10.22 -0.08 -10.98
C PHE A 49 -9.51 -0.70 -12.20
N GLY A 50 -8.35 -1.33 -12.01
CA GLY A 50 -7.58 -1.95 -13.08
C GLY A 50 -8.40 -2.98 -13.86
N HIS A 51 -9.13 -3.86 -13.18
CA HIS A 51 -9.99 -4.84 -13.82
C HIS A 51 -11.08 -4.18 -14.68
N PHE A 52 -11.94 -3.36 -14.07
CA PHE A 52 -13.09 -2.79 -14.79
C PHE A 52 -12.67 -1.74 -15.83
N TYR A 53 -11.56 -1.03 -15.61
CA TYR A 53 -11.06 -0.03 -16.53
C TYR A 53 -10.29 -0.66 -17.71
N ALA A 54 -9.47 -1.69 -17.49
CA ALA A 54 -8.56 -2.21 -18.52
C ALA A 54 -8.94 -3.61 -19.04
N TYR A 55 -9.36 -4.53 -18.18
CA TYR A 55 -9.46 -5.96 -18.52
C TYR A 55 -10.88 -6.48 -18.77
N ALA A 56 -11.90 -5.89 -18.14
CA ALA A 56 -13.28 -6.30 -18.36
C ALA A 56 -13.64 -6.18 -19.86
N PRO A 57 -14.36 -7.17 -20.42
CA PRO A 57 -14.64 -7.24 -21.85
C PRO A 57 -15.50 -6.06 -22.34
N GLU A 58 -16.26 -5.44 -21.43
CA GLU A 58 -17.11 -4.28 -21.70
C GLU A 58 -16.79 -3.15 -20.71
N LYS A 59 -17.02 -1.90 -21.15
CA LYS A 59 -16.86 -0.72 -20.30
C LYS A 59 -18.14 -0.46 -19.53
N LEU A 60 -18.16 -0.91 -18.29
CA LEU A 60 -19.29 -0.75 -17.39
C LEU A 60 -19.12 0.55 -16.59
N GLU A 61 -19.93 1.56 -16.90
CA GLU A 61 -19.81 2.90 -16.32
C GLU A 61 -19.86 2.89 -14.78
N TYR A 62 -20.84 2.20 -14.19
CA TYR A 62 -21.01 2.18 -12.73
C TYR A 62 -19.80 1.65 -11.95
N PRO A 63 -19.28 0.42 -12.22
CA PRO A 63 -18.12 -0.08 -11.49
C PRO A 63 -16.85 0.73 -11.82
N ILE A 64 -16.68 1.20 -13.05
CA ILE A 64 -15.55 2.08 -13.39
C ILE A 64 -15.59 3.34 -12.52
N ASN A 65 -16.72 4.05 -12.47
CA ASN A 65 -16.85 5.28 -11.68
C ASN A 65 -16.64 5.01 -10.18
N ARG A 66 -17.19 3.92 -9.64
CA ARG A 66 -17.00 3.52 -8.24
C ARG A 66 -15.53 3.31 -7.90
N PHE A 67 -14.83 2.48 -8.67
CA PHE A 67 -13.45 2.13 -8.35
C PHE A 67 -12.45 3.21 -8.76
N ALA A 68 -12.74 4.01 -9.80
CA ALA A 68 -11.94 5.18 -10.13
C ALA A 68 -12.00 6.24 -9.03
N MET A 69 -13.18 6.48 -8.44
CA MET A 69 -13.32 7.38 -7.30
C MET A 69 -12.48 6.91 -6.10
N GLU A 70 -12.54 5.61 -5.78
CA GLU A 70 -11.73 5.04 -4.70
C GLU A 70 -10.22 5.09 -5.00
N ALA A 71 -9.80 4.77 -6.23
CA ALA A 71 -8.39 4.88 -6.63
C ALA A 71 -7.87 6.32 -6.49
N LYS A 72 -8.65 7.31 -6.92
CA LYS A 72 -8.30 8.74 -6.74
C LYS A 72 -8.25 9.12 -5.25
N ARG A 73 -9.14 8.59 -4.41
CA ARG A 73 -9.12 8.80 -2.96
C ARG A 73 -7.86 8.21 -2.32
N GLN A 74 -7.44 7.02 -2.73
CA GLN A 74 -6.21 6.40 -2.25
C GLN A 74 -4.97 7.21 -2.64
N LEU A 75 -4.93 7.72 -3.87
CA LEU A 75 -3.87 8.62 -4.33
C LEU A 75 -3.84 9.94 -3.53
N ASP A 76 -5.01 10.54 -3.24
CA ASP A 76 -5.11 11.76 -2.42
C ASP A 76 -4.65 11.52 -0.97
N VAL A 77 -4.93 10.34 -0.38
CA VAL A 77 -4.40 9.96 0.93
C VAL A 77 -2.87 9.92 0.91
N LEU A 78 -2.28 9.29 -0.11
CA LEU A 78 -0.83 9.21 -0.27
C LEU A 78 -0.21 10.59 -0.51
N ASP A 79 -0.79 11.40 -1.39
CA ASP A 79 -0.33 12.75 -1.71
C ASP A 79 -0.27 13.64 -0.47
N ARG A 80 -1.36 13.69 0.32
CA ARG A 80 -1.40 14.47 1.56
C ARG A 80 -0.38 13.99 2.59
N ARG A 81 -0.15 12.67 2.68
CA ARG A 81 0.87 12.12 3.57
C ARG A 81 2.28 12.55 3.13
N LEU A 82 2.58 12.38 1.85
CA LEU A 82 3.91 12.66 1.28
C LEU A 82 4.19 14.17 1.13
N ALA A 83 3.16 15.02 1.17
CA ALA A 83 3.32 16.46 1.28
C ALA A 83 3.92 16.90 2.63
N GLN A 84 3.74 16.09 3.69
CA GLN A 84 4.21 16.40 5.04
C GLN A 84 5.40 15.56 5.49
N HIS A 85 5.60 14.39 4.87
CA HIS A 85 6.65 13.44 5.24
C HIS A 85 7.42 12.98 4.01
N ARG A 86 8.72 12.78 4.18
CA ARG A 86 9.59 12.32 3.09
C ARG A 86 9.22 10.90 2.61
N TYR A 87 8.78 10.05 3.53
CA TYR A 87 8.36 8.67 3.30
C TYR A 87 7.07 8.40 4.07
N LEU A 88 6.39 7.29 3.77
CA LEU A 88 5.08 7.00 4.35
C LEU A 88 5.12 6.87 5.87
N ALA A 89 6.16 6.24 6.41
CA ALA A 89 6.31 6.05 7.86
C ALA A 89 7.05 7.21 8.57
N GLY A 90 7.40 8.29 7.86
CA GLY A 90 8.13 9.43 8.41
C GLY A 90 9.35 9.81 7.57
N ASP A 91 10.53 9.91 8.21
CA ASP A 91 11.74 10.44 7.56
C ASP A 91 12.68 9.38 6.98
N THR A 92 12.38 8.10 7.22
CA THR A 92 13.21 6.97 6.75
C THR A 92 12.41 6.06 5.83
N TYR A 93 13.10 5.45 4.87
CA TYR A 93 12.51 4.51 3.90
C TYR A 93 12.26 3.15 4.56
N THR A 94 11.07 2.60 4.34
CA THR A 94 10.61 1.38 5.02
C THR A 94 9.94 0.38 4.08
N ILE A 95 9.60 -0.80 4.61
CA ILE A 95 8.77 -1.79 3.91
C ILE A 95 7.39 -1.26 3.51
N ALA A 96 6.86 -0.23 4.15
CA ALA A 96 5.61 0.41 3.71
C ALA A 96 5.78 1.11 2.35
N ASP A 97 6.90 1.81 2.16
CA ASP A 97 7.24 2.48 0.90
C ASP A 97 7.52 1.45 -0.20
N ILE A 98 8.24 0.37 0.11
CA ILE A 98 8.47 -0.76 -0.81
C ILE A 98 7.14 -1.36 -1.28
N ALA A 99 6.16 -1.48 -0.38
CA ALA A 99 4.87 -2.08 -0.69
C ALA A 99 3.97 -1.15 -1.54
N VAL A 100 4.03 0.17 -1.33
CA VAL A 100 3.16 1.15 -2.02
C VAL A 100 3.69 1.56 -3.39
N TRP A 101 5.01 1.58 -3.59
CA TRP A 101 5.61 2.13 -4.80
C TRP A 101 5.31 1.37 -6.12
N PRO A 102 5.29 0.03 -6.17
CA PRO A 102 4.96 -0.73 -7.39
C PRO A 102 3.51 -0.56 -7.85
#